data_AF-A0A5C1I905-F1
#
_entry.id   AF-A0A5C1I905-F1
#
_cell.length_a   1.000
_cell.length_b   1.000
_cell.length_c   1.000
_cell.angle_alpha   90.00
_cell.angle_beta   90.00
_cell.angle_gamma   90.00
#
_symmetry.space_group_name_H-M   'P 1'
#
loop_
_entity.id
_entity.type
_entity.pdbx_description
1 polymer ?
#
loop_
_entity_poly.entity_id
_entity_poly.type
_entity_poly.pdbx_seq_one_letter_code
_entity_poly.pdbx_strand_id
1 'polypeptide(L)'
;MLIGSLFLGKVHEVNGQWIETKFVVIGIPLFPTSSMLVTRSAWRSRNGFNIPLNYQSIIAGYARMFSLIIAFIAFILFFIERDSTASIIGGAGLLLWLYFYFVFGSADTAEAEERKKMGDLTGLYIKPEWLDHDDAYRIYERLEKKYRNEFDGADWLTDLQQNEIAPAKLPLLYALSRFNYSLGATECNRKLFEKADSLYL
;
A
#
# COMPACT_ATOMS: atom_id res chain seq x y z
N MET A 1 27.04 -7.08 14.65
CA MET A 1 26.76 -5.72 14.12
C MET A 1 25.89 -5.88 12.89
N LEU A 2 24.65 -5.41 12.92
CA LEU A 2 23.73 -5.46 11.76
C LEU A 2 23.99 -4.20 10.92
N ILE A 3 24.88 -4.31 9.94
CA ILE A 3 24.98 -3.34 8.84
C ILE A 3 24.22 -3.94 7.66
N GLY A 4 23.24 -3.22 7.14
CA GLY A 4 22.50 -3.66 5.97
C GLY A 4 21.23 -2.84 5.75
N SER A 5 20.24 -3.47 5.14
CA SER A 5 18.93 -2.86 4.95
C SER A 5 17.82 -3.74 5.50
N LEU A 6 16.78 -3.12 6.07
CA LEU A 6 15.64 -3.82 6.66
C LEU A 6 14.34 -3.15 6.22
N PHE A 7 13.32 -3.95 5.94
CA PHE A 7 11.97 -3.46 5.63
C PHE A 7 11.18 -3.30 6.93
N LEU A 8 10.73 -2.08 7.22
CA LEU A 8 9.97 -1.70 8.40
C LEU A 8 8.70 -0.97 8.01
N GLY A 9 7.81 -0.79 8.99
CA GLY A 9 6.68 0.12 8.85
C GLY A 9 5.59 -0.42 7.94
N LYS A 10 5.25 -1.70 8.08
CA LYS A 10 4.08 -2.31 7.43
C LYS A 10 2.81 -1.49 7.70
N VAL A 11 2.17 -1.01 6.65
CA VAL A 11 0.94 -0.20 6.66
C VAL A 11 0.05 -0.54 5.45
N HIS A 12 -1.19 -0.10 5.48
CA HIS A 12 -2.21 -0.28 4.45
C HIS A 12 -2.36 -1.74 3.98
N GLU A 13 -2.44 -2.67 4.92
CA GLU A 13 -2.61 -4.09 4.60
C GLU A 13 -4.03 -4.39 4.09
N VAL A 14 -4.12 -4.96 2.89
CA VAL A 14 -5.37 -5.43 2.26
C VAL A 14 -5.08 -6.75 1.55
N ASN A 15 -5.85 -7.79 1.90
CA ASN A 15 -5.73 -9.15 1.36
C ASN A 15 -4.28 -9.68 1.27
N GLY A 16 -3.50 -9.51 2.34
CA GLY A 16 -2.12 -9.98 2.41
C GLY A 16 -1.11 -9.19 1.56
N GLN A 17 -1.50 -8.06 0.98
CA GLN A 17 -0.61 -7.08 0.35
C GLN A 17 -0.54 -5.82 1.20
N TRP A 18 0.64 -5.20 1.30
CA TRP A 18 0.86 -4.05 2.18
C TRP A 18 1.98 -3.15 1.68
N ILE A 19 2.11 -1.96 2.25
CA ILE A 19 3.24 -1.05 2.00
C ILE A 19 4.27 -1.20 3.12
N GLU A 20 5.54 -1.32 2.75
CA GLU A 20 6.69 -1.30 3.66
C GLU A 20 7.78 -0.37 3.14
N THR A 21 8.60 0.16 4.05
CA THR A 21 9.73 1.02 3.70
C THR A 21 11.04 0.34 4.06
N LYS A 22 11.97 0.35 3.11
CA LYS A 22 13.34 -0.11 3.29
C LYS A 22 14.17 0.98 3.94
N PHE A 23 14.87 0.63 5.01
CA PHE A 23 15.78 1.51 5.74
C PHE A 23 17.21 0.98 5.66
N VAL A 24 18.18 1.89 5.64
CA VAL A 24 19.58 1.56 5.97
C VAL A 24 19.68 1.44 7.49
N VAL A 25 20.30 0.37 7.97
CA VAL A 25 20.42 0.04 9.40
C VAL A 25 21.89 -0.06 9.78
N ILE A 26 22.26 0.66 10.85
CA ILE A 26 23.53 0.49 11.59
C ILE A 26 23.16 0.43 13.07
N GLY A 27 22.82 -0.77 13.55
CA GLY A 27 22.23 -0.98 14.88
C GLY A 27 20.76 -0.53 14.98
N ILE A 28 20.45 0.69 14.50
CA ILE A 28 19.10 1.25 14.39
C ILE A 28 18.82 1.70 12.94
N PRO A 29 17.55 1.83 12.51
CA PRO A 29 17.21 2.41 11.22
C PRO A 29 17.66 3.88 11.18
N LEU A 30 18.44 4.27 10.16
CA LEU A 30 18.99 5.61 10.02
C LEU A 30 18.13 6.48 9.11
N PHE A 31 17.97 6.08 7.85
CA PHE A 31 17.18 6.79 6.85
C PHE A 31 16.46 5.82 5.91
N PRO A 32 15.27 6.18 5.41
CA PRO A 32 14.56 5.39 4.41
C PRO A 32 15.22 5.53 3.04
N THR A 33 15.19 4.46 2.24
CA THR A 33 15.74 4.46 0.87
C THR A 33 14.67 4.29 -0.20
N SER A 34 13.65 3.49 0.08
CA SER A 34 12.58 3.20 -0.89
C SER A 34 11.38 2.60 -0.17
N SER A 35 10.18 2.83 -0.68
CA SER A 35 8.97 2.11 -0.25
C SER A 35 8.54 1.12 -1.32
N MET A 36 7.86 0.05 -0.90
CA MET A 36 7.41 -1.01 -1.78
C MET A 36 6.00 -1.43 -1.40
N LEU A 37 5.12 -1.59 -2.41
CA LEU A 37 3.93 -2.41 -2.24
C LEU A 37 4.34 -3.87 -2.34
N VAL A 38 4.36 -4.55 -1.21
CA VAL A 38 4.66 -5.98 -1.13
C VAL A 38 3.44 -6.78 -1.56
N THR A 39 3.59 -7.56 -2.63
CA THR A 39 2.55 -8.46 -3.15
C THR A 39 2.81 -9.91 -2.77
N ARG A 40 4.09 -10.28 -2.60
CA ARG A 40 4.51 -11.58 -2.09
C ARG A 40 5.73 -11.42 -1.19
N SER A 41 5.72 -12.20 -0.12
CA SER A 41 6.78 -12.21 0.88
C SER A 41 7.32 -13.63 1.01
N ALA A 42 8.62 -13.81 0.80
CA ALA A 42 9.34 -15.06 1.03
C ALA A 42 10.41 -14.85 2.11
N TRP A 43 10.99 -15.94 2.63
CA TRP A 43 12.08 -15.85 3.60
C TRP A 43 13.24 -15.03 3.01
N ARG A 44 13.53 -13.86 3.61
CA ARG A 44 14.54 -12.88 3.16
C ARG A 44 14.32 -12.25 1.78
N SER A 45 13.16 -12.43 1.16
CA SER A 45 12.84 -11.77 -0.11
C SER A 45 11.45 -11.13 -0.07
N ARG A 46 11.35 -9.95 -0.67
CA ARG A 46 10.11 -9.20 -0.86
C ARG A 46 9.97 -8.96 -2.35
N ASN A 47 8.86 -9.39 -2.91
CA ASN A 47 8.49 -9.09 -4.28
C ASN A 47 7.32 -8.11 -4.26
N GLY A 48 7.37 -7.14 -5.16
CA GLY A 48 6.45 -6.03 -5.13
C GLY A 48 6.80 -4.96 -6.15
N PHE A 49 6.05 -3.87 -6.09
CA PHE A 49 6.28 -2.68 -6.89
C PHE A 49 6.98 -1.64 -6.05
N ASN A 50 8.03 -1.03 -6.59
CA ASN A 50 8.61 0.13 -5.93
C ASN A 50 7.63 1.29 -6.06
N ILE A 51 7.42 1.99 -4.96
CA ILE A 51 6.53 3.14 -4.91
C ILE A 51 7.28 4.34 -4.32
N PRO A 52 6.81 5.58 -4.57
CA PRO A 52 7.33 6.75 -3.88
C PRO A 52 7.34 6.55 -2.35
N LEU A 53 8.28 7.20 -1.67
CA LEU A 53 8.43 7.07 -0.23
C LEU A 53 7.10 7.34 0.49
N ASN A 54 6.63 6.35 1.24
CA ASN A 54 5.38 6.44 1.97
C ASN A 54 5.65 6.93 3.40
N TYR A 55 5.27 8.17 3.68
CA TYR A 55 5.51 8.80 4.99
C TYR A 55 4.87 8.04 6.15
N GLN A 56 3.68 7.48 5.95
CA GLN A 56 2.99 6.73 7.00
C GLN A 56 3.75 5.44 7.36
N SER A 57 4.25 4.73 6.36
CA SER A 57 5.16 3.59 6.53
C SER A 57 6.45 4.01 7.23
N ILE A 58 7.05 5.14 6.85
CA ILE A 58 8.27 5.66 7.48
C ILE A 58 8.05 5.91 8.98
N ILE A 59 7.00 6.66 9.30
CA ILE A 59 6.62 6.98 10.68
C ILE A 59 6.37 5.70 11.48
N ALA A 60 5.60 4.76 10.92
CA ALA A 60 5.33 3.49 11.56
C ALA A 60 6.62 2.70 11.84
N GLY A 61 7.56 2.70 10.90
CA GLY A 61 8.86 2.04 11.05
C GLY A 61 9.68 2.59 12.20
N TYR A 62 9.86 3.92 12.25
CA TYR A 62 10.59 4.55 13.34
C TYR A 62 9.88 4.45 14.67
N ALA A 63 8.58 4.74 14.71
CA ALA A 63 7.81 4.76 15.94
C ALA A 63 7.78 3.38 16.60
N ARG A 64 7.55 2.29 15.84
CA ARG A 64 7.61 0.92 16.37
C ARG A 64 9.01 0.56 16.87
N MET A 65 10.07 0.97 16.18
CA MET A 65 11.41 0.62 16.64
C MET A 65 11.80 1.38 17.92
N PHE A 66 11.63 2.71 17.93
CA PHE A 66 12.06 3.54 19.05
C PHE A 66 11.16 3.39 20.28
N SER A 67 9.85 3.21 20.13
CA SER A 67 8.96 2.93 21.26
C SER A 67 9.35 1.63 21.99
N LEU A 68 9.72 0.59 21.24
CA LEU A 68 10.19 -0.67 21.81
C LEU A 68 11.55 -0.51 22.51
N ILE A 69 12.49 0.24 21.92
CA ILE A 69 13.79 0.52 22.54
C ILE A 69 13.61 1.30 23.85
N ILE A 70 12.78 2.35 23.85
CA ILE A 70 12.49 3.15 25.04
C ILE A 70 11.86 2.26 26.12
N ALA A 71 10.88 1.44 25.75
CA ALA A 71 10.23 0.53 26.68
C ALA A 71 11.26 -0.43 27.31
N PHE A 72 12.12 -1.04 26.48
CA PHE A 72 13.13 -1.98 26.91
C PHE A 72 14.15 -1.35 27.87
N ILE A 73 14.71 -0.18 27.52
CA ILE A 73 15.68 0.54 28.37
C ILE A 73 15.03 0.94 29.70
N ALA A 74 13.80 1.46 29.66
CA ALA A 74 13.10 1.90 30.86
C ALA A 74 12.79 0.72 31.80
N PHE A 75 12.42 -0.45 31.27
CA PHE A 75 12.25 -1.65 32.09
C PHE A 75 13.57 -2.14 32.69
N ILE A 76 14.69 -2.09 31.95
CA ILE A 76 16.01 -2.41 32.50
C ILE A 76 16.34 -1.51 33.69
N LEU A 77 16.14 -0.20 33.55
CA LEU A 77 16.38 0.77 34.63
C LEU A 77 15.48 0.49 35.84
N PHE A 78 14.20 0.18 35.62
CA PHE A 78 13.31 -0.23 36.71
C PHE A 78 13.81 -1.49 37.44
N PHE A 79 14.32 -2.50 36.73
CA PHE A 79 14.80 -3.73 37.38
C PHE A 79 16.11 -3.53 38.14
N ILE A 80 17.01 -2.66 37.66
CA ILE A 80 18.31 -2.38 38.28
C ILE A 80 18.15 -1.42 39.47
N GLU A 81 17.47 -0.29 39.26
CA GLU A 81 17.42 0.83 40.21
C GLU A 81 16.13 0.87 41.03
N ARG A 82 15.14 0.04 40.68
CA ARG A 82 13.79 0.07 41.29
C ARG A 82 13.08 1.42 41.16
N ASP A 83 13.44 2.20 40.14
CA ASP A 83 12.79 3.47 39.83
C ASP A 83 11.38 3.26 39.25
N SER A 84 10.36 3.58 40.06
CA SER A 84 8.96 3.51 39.65
C SER A 84 8.64 4.40 38.46
N THR A 85 9.35 5.53 38.29
CA THR A 85 9.19 6.40 37.11
C THR A 85 9.55 5.67 35.83
N ALA A 86 10.66 4.93 35.84
CA ALA A 86 11.09 4.13 34.71
C ALA A 86 10.06 3.05 34.33
N SER A 87 9.35 2.46 35.30
CA SER A 87 8.27 1.50 34.99
C SER A 87 7.10 2.14 34.24
N ILE A 88 6.74 3.38 34.58
CA ILE A 88 5.68 4.14 33.90
C ILE A 88 6.10 4.48 32.48
N ILE A 89 7.33 4.96 32.28
CA ILE A 89 7.89 5.24 30.95
C ILE A 89 7.92 3.96 30.11
N GLY A 90 8.34 2.83 30.71
CA GLY A 90 8.35 1.53 30.06
C GLY A 90 6.96 1.10 29.57
N GLY A 91 5.96 1.21 30.45
CA GLY A 91 4.56 0.93 30.11
C GLY A 91 4.02 1.84 29.01
N ALA A 92 4.29 3.14 29.08
CA ALA A 92 3.87 4.10 28.06
C ALA A 92 4.52 3.82 26.69
N GLY A 93 5.81 3.48 26.66
CA GLY A 93 6.52 3.07 25.45
C GLY A 93 5.91 1.82 24.82
N LEU A 94 5.54 0.82 25.63
CA LEU A 94 4.90 -0.40 25.15
C LEU A 94 3.48 -0.15 24.62
N LEU A 95 2.69 0.71 25.27
CA LEU A 95 1.38 1.12 24.75
C LEU A 95 1.49 1.88 23.43
N LEU A 96 2.47 2.77 23.30
CA LEU A 96 2.75 3.48 22.06
C LEU A 96 3.16 2.50 20.96
N TRP A 97 3.99 1.51 21.28
CA TRP A 97 4.36 0.44 20.36
C TRP A 97 3.14 -0.32 19.85
N LEU A 98 2.24 -0.74 20.75
CA LEU A 98 1.01 -1.44 20.41
C LEU A 98 0.11 -0.60 19.51
N TYR A 99 -0.07 0.68 19.82
CA TYR A 99 -0.83 1.60 18.96
C TYR A 99 -0.24 1.65 17.55
N PHE A 100 1.08 1.84 17.43
CA PHE A 100 1.70 1.91 16.12
C PHE A 100 1.70 0.58 15.37
N TYR A 101 1.69 -0.56 16.08
CA TYR A 101 1.67 -1.89 15.48
C TYR A 101 0.28 -2.29 14.98
N PHE A 102 -0.77 -2.03 15.78
CA PHE A 102 -2.12 -2.54 15.49
C PHE A 102 -3.09 -1.50 14.91
N VAL A 103 -2.90 -0.22 15.22
CA VAL A 103 -3.86 0.84 14.86
C VAL A 103 -3.29 1.76 13.78
N PHE A 104 -2.08 2.28 13.99
CA PHE A 104 -1.51 3.24 13.06
C PHE A 104 -1.18 2.60 11.71
N GLY A 105 -1.72 3.16 10.63
CA GLY A 105 -1.47 2.67 9.29
C GLY A 105 -2.32 1.46 8.91
N SER A 106 -3.40 1.16 9.61
CA SER A 106 -4.47 0.36 9.02
C SER A 106 -5.02 1.06 7.78
N ALA A 107 -5.39 0.29 6.75
CA ALA A 107 -6.09 0.85 5.60
C ALA A 107 -7.45 1.42 6.06
N ASP A 108 -7.79 2.62 5.58
CA ASP A 108 -9.13 3.17 5.78
C ASP A 108 -10.18 2.28 5.10
N THR A 109 -11.42 2.24 5.59
CA THR A 109 -12.46 1.35 5.04
C THR A 109 -12.73 1.68 3.57
N ALA A 110 -12.80 2.97 3.23
CA ALA A 110 -12.98 3.42 1.85
C ALA A 110 -11.78 3.06 0.96
N GLU A 111 -10.55 3.23 1.46
CA GLU A 111 -9.33 2.86 0.75
C GLU A 111 -9.24 1.34 0.52
N ALA A 112 -9.58 0.55 1.53
CA ALA A 112 -9.58 -0.90 1.48
C ALA A 112 -10.62 -1.41 0.48
N GLU A 113 -11.81 -0.81 0.45
CA GLU A 113 -12.86 -1.13 -0.53
C GLU A 113 -12.42 -0.83 -1.96
N GLU A 114 -11.88 0.37 -2.22
CA GLU A 114 -11.37 0.76 -3.54
C GLU A 114 -10.28 -0.22 -4.03
N ARG A 115 -9.32 -0.54 -3.15
CA ARG A 115 -8.25 -1.49 -3.46
C ARG A 115 -8.76 -2.91 -3.61
N LYS A 116 -9.84 -3.27 -2.93
CA LYS A 116 -10.50 -4.57 -3.10
C LYS A 116 -11.16 -4.68 -4.46
N LYS A 117 -11.88 -3.66 -4.91
CA LYS A 117 -12.42 -3.59 -6.29
C LYS A 117 -11.31 -3.83 -7.33
N MET A 118 -10.12 -3.28 -7.11
CA MET A 118 -8.97 -3.50 -8.00
C MET A 118 -8.33 -4.88 -7.87
N GLY A 119 -8.12 -5.33 -6.64
CA GLY A 119 -7.47 -6.59 -6.36
C GLY A 119 -8.28 -7.80 -6.83
N ASP A 120 -9.61 -7.73 -6.75
CA ASP A 120 -10.47 -8.83 -7.19
C ASP A 120 -10.43 -9.05 -8.71
N LEU A 121 -9.97 -8.05 -9.48
CA LEU A 121 -9.89 -8.09 -10.94
C LEU A 121 -8.49 -8.37 -11.48
N THR A 122 -7.50 -7.77 -10.82
CA THR A 122 -6.11 -7.76 -11.28
C THR A 122 -5.21 -8.68 -10.45
N GLY A 123 -5.68 -9.11 -9.27
CA GLY A 123 -4.85 -9.73 -8.23
C GLY A 123 -3.95 -8.73 -7.51
N LEU A 124 -4.02 -7.44 -7.81
CA LEU A 124 -3.21 -6.38 -7.23
C LEU A 124 -4.10 -5.41 -6.45
N TYR A 125 -3.97 -5.44 -5.12
CA TYR A 125 -4.73 -4.57 -4.21
C TYR A 125 -3.99 -3.23 -4.10
N ILE A 126 -3.98 -2.46 -5.19
CA ILE A 126 -3.15 -1.26 -5.36
C ILE A 126 -3.96 -0.08 -5.89
N LYS A 127 -3.55 1.13 -5.50
CA LYS A 127 -3.95 2.38 -6.15
C LYS A 127 -2.98 2.69 -7.29
N PRO A 128 -3.43 2.85 -8.56
CA PRO A 128 -2.54 3.13 -9.67
C PRO A 128 -1.61 4.33 -9.45
N GLU A 129 -2.02 5.32 -8.66
CA GLU A 129 -1.23 6.51 -8.31
C GLU A 129 0.02 6.21 -7.47
N TRP A 130 0.10 5.02 -6.87
CA TRP A 130 1.29 4.60 -6.10
C TRP A 130 2.40 4.08 -7.00
N LEU A 131 2.07 3.66 -8.21
CA LEU A 131 3.05 3.11 -9.14
C LEU A 131 3.83 4.21 -9.82
N ASP A 132 5.05 3.86 -10.26
CA ASP A 132 5.71 4.68 -11.26
C ASP A 132 4.95 4.60 -12.60
N HIS A 133 5.21 5.59 -13.46
CA HIS A 133 4.50 5.71 -14.73
C HIS A 133 4.66 4.46 -15.60
N ASP A 134 5.85 3.85 -15.59
CA ASP A 134 6.18 2.68 -16.42
C ASP A 134 5.46 1.41 -15.93
N ASP A 135 5.41 1.17 -14.62
CA ASP A 135 4.66 0.08 -13.99
C ASP A 135 3.15 0.24 -14.22
N ALA A 136 2.63 1.44 -14.02
CA ALA A 136 1.23 1.75 -14.27
C ALA A 136 0.86 1.50 -15.74
N TYR A 137 1.70 1.96 -16.67
CA TYR A 137 1.49 1.77 -18.11
C TYR A 137 1.56 0.30 -18.51
N ARG A 138 2.55 -0.46 -18.00
CA ARG A 138 2.66 -1.90 -18.27
C ARG A 138 1.44 -2.69 -17.78
N ILE A 139 0.86 -2.32 -16.64
CA ILE A 139 -0.36 -2.96 -16.15
C ILE A 139 -1.54 -2.56 -17.02
N TYR A 140 -1.65 -1.28 -17.38
CA TYR A 140 -2.69 -0.77 -18.28
C TYR A 140 -2.71 -1.53 -19.61
N GLU A 141 -1.57 -1.68 -20.30
CA GLU A 141 -1.49 -2.41 -21.57
C GLU A 141 -1.92 -3.87 -21.44
N ARG A 142 -1.56 -4.52 -20.32
CA ARG A 142 -1.99 -5.91 -20.06
C ARG A 142 -3.50 -6.01 -19.86
N LEU A 143 -4.10 -5.05 -19.15
CA LEU A 143 -5.54 -4.98 -18.98
C LEU A 143 -6.24 -4.71 -20.30
N GLU A 144 -5.70 -3.82 -21.13
CA GLU A 144 -6.28 -3.46 -22.43
C GLU A 144 -6.23 -4.66 -23.38
N LYS A 145 -5.09 -5.34 -23.45
CA LYS A 145 -4.94 -6.58 -24.21
C LYS A 145 -5.89 -7.66 -23.72
N LYS A 146 -6.04 -7.82 -22.40
CA LYS A 146 -7.01 -8.77 -21.82
C LYS A 146 -8.43 -8.43 -22.27
N TYR A 147 -8.82 -7.16 -22.18
CA TYR A 147 -10.13 -6.69 -22.60
C TYR A 147 -10.41 -6.99 -24.07
N ARG A 148 -9.49 -6.62 -24.97
CA ARG A 148 -9.61 -6.88 -26.41
C ARG A 148 -9.72 -8.39 -26.71
N ASN A 149 -8.97 -9.23 -25.99
CA ASN A 149 -9.05 -10.67 -26.17
C ASN A 149 -10.37 -11.27 -25.67
N GLU A 150 -10.95 -10.72 -24.60
CA GLU A 150 -12.17 -11.24 -23.97
C GLU A 150 -13.45 -10.77 -24.69
N PHE A 151 -13.39 -9.64 -25.39
CA PHE A 151 -14.54 -9.03 -26.08
C PHE A 151 -14.29 -8.80 -27.59
N ASP A 152 -13.68 -9.77 -28.27
CA ASP A 152 -13.56 -9.83 -29.74
C ASP A 152 -12.97 -8.56 -30.41
N GLY A 153 -11.95 -7.97 -29.79
CA GLY A 153 -11.26 -6.79 -30.30
C GLY A 153 -11.95 -5.46 -29.99
N ALA A 154 -12.98 -5.47 -29.15
CA ALA A 154 -13.69 -4.26 -28.73
C ALA A 154 -12.74 -3.20 -28.14
N ASP A 155 -13.12 -1.93 -28.36
CA ASP A 155 -12.45 -0.78 -27.78
C ASP A 155 -13.18 -0.35 -26.51
N TRP A 156 -12.47 -0.44 -25.38
CA TRP A 156 -13.00 -0.14 -24.06
C TRP A 156 -13.47 1.32 -23.94
N LEU A 157 -12.83 2.26 -24.64
CA LEU A 157 -13.22 3.67 -24.63
C LEU A 157 -14.58 3.86 -25.30
N THR A 158 -14.76 3.23 -26.46
CA THR A 158 -16.01 3.26 -27.22
C THR A 158 -17.14 2.60 -26.42
N ASP A 159 -16.88 1.46 -25.79
CA ASP A 159 -17.86 0.74 -24.97
C ASP A 159 -18.26 1.55 -23.73
N LEU A 160 -17.32 2.26 -23.10
CA LEU A 160 -17.63 3.11 -21.95
C LEU A 160 -18.42 4.37 -22.32
N GLN A 161 -18.44 4.77 -23.59
CA GLN A 161 -19.27 5.88 -24.08
C GLN A 161 -20.72 5.46 -24.34
N GLN A 162 -21.00 4.17 -24.50
CA GLN A 162 -22.35 3.66 -24.71
C GLN A 162 -23.22 3.81 -23.44
N ASN A 163 -24.54 3.84 -23.61
CA ASN A 163 -25.49 3.92 -22.49
C ASN A 163 -25.78 2.55 -21.87
N GLU A 164 -25.68 1.47 -22.65
CA GLU A 164 -25.93 0.11 -22.20
C GLU A 164 -24.64 -0.70 -22.30
N ILE A 165 -24.10 -1.09 -21.14
CA ILE A 165 -22.86 -1.84 -21.04
C ILE A 165 -23.17 -3.21 -20.44
N ALA A 166 -22.72 -4.27 -21.11
CA ALA A 166 -22.87 -5.62 -20.60
C ALA A 166 -22.19 -5.75 -19.22
N PRO A 167 -22.85 -6.33 -18.19
CA PRO A 167 -22.29 -6.42 -16.84
C PRO A 167 -20.92 -7.09 -16.76
N ALA A 168 -20.65 -8.04 -17.65
CA ALA A 168 -19.36 -8.74 -17.74
C ALA A 168 -18.18 -7.81 -18.12
N LYS A 169 -18.44 -6.68 -18.80
CA LYS A 169 -17.40 -5.71 -19.20
C LYS A 169 -17.03 -4.76 -18.07
N LEU A 170 -17.96 -4.48 -17.15
CA LEU A 170 -17.83 -3.47 -16.11
C LEU A 170 -16.56 -3.57 -15.27
N PRO A 171 -16.11 -4.76 -14.82
CA PRO A 171 -14.92 -4.83 -13.99
C PRO A 171 -13.65 -4.38 -14.74
N LEU A 172 -13.43 -4.87 -15.95
CA LEU A 172 -12.25 -4.46 -16.74
C LEU A 172 -12.34 -3.00 -17.17
N LEU A 173 -13.54 -2.48 -17.43
CA LEU A 173 -13.75 -1.05 -17.71
C LEU A 173 -13.41 -0.18 -16.49
N TYR A 174 -13.78 -0.60 -15.29
CA TYR A 174 -13.39 0.06 -14.04
C TYR A 174 -11.87 0.11 -13.90
N ALA A 175 -11.18 -1.04 -14.07
CA ALA A 175 -9.73 -1.09 -14.00
C ALA A 175 -9.04 -0.23 -15.06
N LEU A 176 -9.44 -0.35 -16.32
CA LEU A 176 -8.86 0.42 -17.42
C LEU A 176 -9.04 1.93 -17.24
N SER A 177 -10.24 2.36 -16.87
CA SER A 177 -10.52 3.79 -16.65
C SER A 177 -9.73 4.36 -15.45
N ARG A 178 -9.57 3.59 -14.36
CA ARG A 178 -8.74 3.98 -13.21
C ARG A 178 -7.28 4.19 -13.58
N PHE A 179 -6.69 3.22 -14.29
CA PHE A 179 -5.31 3.33 -14.77
C PHE A 179 -5.14 4.46 -15.79
N ASN A 180 -6.08 4.60 -16.73
CA ASN A 180 -6.06 5.69 -17.71
C ASN A 180 -6.11 7.08 -17.05
N TYR A 181 -6.94 7.25 -16.01
CA TYR A 181 -6.97 8.50 -15.25
C TYR A 181 -5.67 8.76 -14.49
N SER A 182 -5.08 7.73 -13.88
CA SER A 182 -3.79 7.84 -13.18
C SER A 182 -2.63 8.18 -14.13
N LEU A 183 -2.64 7.64 -15.36
CA LEU A 183 -1.61 7.90 -16.37
C LEU A 183 -1.77 9.27 -17.04
N GLY A 184 -3.01 9.75 -17.17
CA GLY A 184 -3.34 11.06 -17.73
C GLY A 184 -4.50 11.71 -16.98
N ALA A 185 -4.20 12.52 -15.97
CA ALA A 185 -5.19 13.18 -15.12
C ALA A 185 -5.88 14.36 -15.83
N THR A 186 -6.71 14.06 -16.82
CA THR A 186 -7.56 15.04 -17.53
C THR A 186 -9.00 15.00 -17.03
N GLU A 187 -9.74 16.10 -17.19
CA GLU A 187 -11.17 16.17 -16.85
C GLU A 187 -11.99 15.10 -17.60
N CYS A 188 -11.62 14.80 -18.85
CA CYS A 188 -12.26 13.76 -19.65
C CYS A 188 -12.03 12.37 -19.04
N ASN A 189 -10.79 12.04 -18.69
CA ASN A 189 -10.46 10.76 -18.07
C ASN A 189 -11.09 10.60 -16.68
N ARG A 190 -11.21 11.71 -15.92
CA ARG A 190 -11.92 11.70 -14.64
C ARG A 190 -13.39 11.33 -14.81
N LYS A 191 -14.09 11.95 -15.77
CA LYS A 191 -15.50 11.63 -16.08
C LYS A 191 -15.71 10.20 -16.55
N LEU A 192 -14.79 9.65 -17.34
CA LEU A 192 -14.83 8.25 -17.76
C LEU A 192 -14.69 7.32 -16.55
N PHE A 193 -13.74 7.61 -15.66
CA PHE A 193 -13.57 6.86 -14.42
C PHE A 193 -14.80 6.94 -13.51
N GLU A 194 -15.33 8.14 -13.25
CA GLU A 194 -16.53 8.34 -12.43
C GLU A 194 -17.73 7.56 -13.00
N LYS A 195 -17.91 7.56 -14.33
CA LYS A 195 -18.94 6.75 -15.00
C LYS A 195 -18.72 5.26 -14.72
N ALA A 196 -17.52 4.74 -14.94
CA ALA A 196 -17.20 3.33 -14.71
C ALA A 196 -17.39 2.91 -13.25
N ASP A 197 -16.96 3.72 -12.28
CA ASP A 197 -17.13 3.44 -10.84
C ASP A 197 -18.61 3.41 -10.45
N SER A 198 -19.42 4.34 -10.96
CA SER A 198 -20.86 4.38 -10.68
C SER A 198 -21.64 3.16 -11.20
N LEU A 199 -21.18 2.58 -12.32
CA LEU A 199 -21.80 1.39 -12.93
C LEU A 199 -21.35 0.09 -12.29
N TYR A 200 -20.20 0.09 -11.60
CA TYR A 200 -19.62 -1.09 -10.97
C TYR A 200 -20.14 -1.33 -9.53
N LEU A 201 -20.82 -0.34 -8.94
CA LEU A 201 -21.53 -0.44 -7.65
C LEU A 201 -22.75 -1.38 -7.73
#